data_AF-A0A0D2IVJ2-F1
#
_entry.id   AF-A0A0D2IVJ2-F1
#
_cell.length_a   1.000
_cell.length_b   1.000
_cell.length_c   1.000
_cell.angle_alpha   90.00
_cell.angle_beta   90.00
_cell.angle_gamma   90.00
#
_symmetry.space_group_name_H-M   'P 1'
#
loop_
_entity.id
_entity.type
_entity.pdbx_description
1 polymer ?
#
loop_
_entity_poly.entity_id
_entity_poly.type
_entity_poly.pdbx_seq_one_letter_code
_entity_poly.pdbx_strand_id
1 'polypeptide(L)'
;MADILGRLLPRRRALMVTSPATLLAASVALLAVGAAFFVYLQAPSSLLYDPVSIALVVVLWACGGYIHTISYILAPGLVHPRRCTKASALMALTYQTAHIIGLVAATGIALVMYGDIAGDL
;
A
#
# COMPACT_ATOMS: atom_id res chain seq x y z
N MET A 1 0.84 9.96 9.77
CA MET A 1 0.63 11.19 8.96
C MET A 1 0.95 11.00 7.48
N ALA A 2 1.99 10.24 7.11
CA ALA A 2 2.39 10.03 5.71
C ALA A 2 1.26 9.49 4.79
N ASP A 3 0.48 8.51 5.25
CA ASP A 3 -0.67 7.97 4.49
C ASP A 3 -1.73 9.05 4.19
N ILE A 4 -2.08 9.88 5.18
CA ILE A 4 -3.02 10.99 5.00
C ILE A 4 -2.50 11.97 3.94
N LEU A 5 -1.21 12.33 4.00
CA LEU A 5 -0.60 13.20 2.99
C LEU A 5 -0.70 12.56 1.60
N GLY A 6 -0.33 11.28 1.48
CA GLY A 6 -0.48 10.50 0.25
C GLY A 6 -1.89 10.54 -0.34
N ARG A 7 -2.92 10.43 0.50
CA ARG A 7 -4.33 10.50 0.09
C ARG A 7 -4.79 11.91 -0.30
N LEU A 8 -4.11 12.95 0.17
CA LEU A 8 -4.43 14.34 -0.15
C LEU A 8 -3.74 14.83 -1.43
N LEU A 9 -2.57 14.28 -1.78
CA LEU A 9 -1.81 14.66 -2.98
C LEU A 9 -2.64 14.65 -4.29
N PRO A 10 -3.46 13.60 -4.59
CA PRO A 10 -4.22 13.51 -5.83
C PRO A 10 -5.30 14.58 -6.00
N ARG A 11 -5.68 15.28 -4.91
CA ARG A 11 -6.64 16.40 -4.98
C ARG A 11 -6.06 17.60 -5.74
N ARG A 12 -4.74 17.67 -5.90
CA ARG A 12 -4.07 18.62 -6.79
C ARG A 12 -4.04 18.02 -8.19
N ARG A 13 -4.80 18.60 -9.14
CA ARG A 13 -4.92 18.11 -10.53
C ARG A 13 -3.58 17.85 -11.23
N ALA A 14 -2.54 18.61 -10.91
CA ALA A 14 -1.19 18.44 -11.48
C ALA A 14 -0.50 17.11 -11.08
N LEU A 15 -0.93 16.50 -9.98
CA LEU A 15 -0.38 15.26 -9.44
C LEU A 15 -1.34 14.08 -9.65
N MET A 16 -2.34 14.21 -10.52
CA MET A 16 -3.30 13.14 -10.77
C MET A 16 -2.83 12.28 -11.94
N VAL A 17 -2.40 11.05 -11.66
CA VAL A 17 -2.13 10.06 -12.70
C VAL A 17 -3.45 9.60 -13.31
N THR A 18 -3.59 9.76 -14.62
CA THR A 18 -4.77 9.37 -15.39
C THR A 18 -4.61 8.04 -16.13
N SER A 19 -3.38 7.53 -16.23
CA SER A 19 -3.05 6.29 -16.93
C SER A 19 -3.17 5.07 -16.00
N PRO A 20 -4.04 4.09 -16.30
CA PRO A 20 -4.15 2.86 -15.52
C PRO A 20 -2.86 2.04 -15.53
N ALA A 21 -2.14 2.02 -16.66
CA ALA A 21 -0.90 1.28 -16.80
C ALA A 21 0.21 1.84 -15.89
N THR A 22 0.30 3.17 -15.80
CA THR A 22 1.26 3.84 -14.91
C THR A 22 0.93 3.56 -13.45
N LEU A 23 -0.35 3.55 -13.08
CA LEU A 23 -0.80 3.22 -11.73
C LEU A 23 -0.49 1.77 -11.36
N LEU A 24 -0.70 0.84 -12.30
CA LEU A 24 -0.37 -0.57 -12.12
C LEU A 24 1.14 -0.77 -11.97
N ALA A 25 1.95 -0.15 -12.82
CA ALA A 25 3.41 -0.20 -12.73
C ALA A 25 3.91 0.35 -11.38
N ALA A 26 3.36 1.48 -10.93
CA ALA A 26 3.68 2.05 -9.61
C ALA A 26 3.28 1.12 -8.46
N SER A 27 2.14 0.43 -8.58
CA SER A 27 1.68 -0.54 -7.58
C SER A 27 2.60 -1.76 -7.49
N VAL A 28 3.04 -2.28 -8.64
CA VAL A 28 3.99 -3.41 -8.71
C VAL A 28 5.36 -2.99 -8.16
N ALA A 29 5.84 -1.80 -8.52
CA ALA A 29 7.10 -1.28 -7.98
C ALA A 29 7.03 -1.11 -6.46
N LEU A 30 5.92 -0.60 -5.93
CA LEU A 30 5.73 -0.44 -4.49
C LEU A 30 5.69 -1.80 -3.76
N LEU A 31 5.06 -2.82 -4.37
CA LEU A 31 5.07 -4.18 -3.84
C LEU A 31 6.49 -4.74 -3.79
N ALA A 32 7.29 -4.53 -4.84
CA ALA A 32 8.70 -4.95 -4.86
C ALA A 32 9.52 -4.25 -3.78
N VAL A 33 9.30 -2.95 -3.56
CA VAL A 33 9.93 -2.19 -2.46
C VAL A 33 9.52 -2.77 -1.10
N GLY A 34 8.24 -3.12 -0.91
CA GLY A 34 7.77 -3.77 0.31
C GLY A 34 8.45 -5.11 0.56
N ALA A 35 8.61 -5.95 -0.47
CA ALA A 35 9.32 -7.22 -0.37
C ALA A 35 10.82 -7.02 -0.06
N ALA A 36 11.48 -6.07 -0.72
CA ALA A 36 12.87 -5.72 -0.43
C ALA A 36 13.03 -5.21 1.01
N PHE A 37 12.08 -4.42 1.50
CA PHE A 37 12.09 -3.94 2.87
C PHE A 37 11.91 -5.08 3.89
N PHE A 38 11.07 -6.06 3.58
CA PHE A 38 10.93 -7.26 4.40
C PHE A 38 12.27 -8.02 4.53
N VAL A 39 13.02 -8.17 3.44
CA VAL A 39 14.36 -8.78 3.46
C VAL A 39 15.34 -7.93 4.28
N TYR A 40 15.30 -6.61 4.12
CA TYR A 40 16.15 -5.69 4.89
C TYR A 40 15.92 -5.82 6.40
N LEU A 41 14.67 -5.99 6.85
CA LEU A 41 14.36 -6.19 8.27
C LEU A 41 14.89 -7.51 8.85
N GLN A 42 15.26 -8.48 8.01
CA GLN A 42 15.92 -9.72 8.43
C GLN A 42 17.44 -9.63 8.39
N ALA A 43 18.01 -8.50 7.95
CA ALA A 43 19.45 -8.33 7.90
C ALA A 43 20.07 -8.30 9.32
N PRO A 44 21.36 -8.66 9.46
CA PRO A 44 22.08 -8.52 10.71
C PRO A 44 21.97 -7.11 11.29
N SER A 45 21.92 -7.00 12.62
CA SER A 45 21.75 -5.71 13.33
C SER A 45 22.81 -4.66 12.97
N SER A 46 24.00 -5.07 12.54
CA SER A 46 25.06 -4.18 12.06
C SER A 46 24.72 -3.44 10.75
N LEU A 47 23.77 -3.95 9.98
CA LEU A 47 23.31 -3.35 8.72
C LEU A 47 21.97 -2.61 8.88
N LEU A 48 21.34 -2.70 10.05
CA LEU A 48 20.09 -2.03 10.34
C LEU A 48 20.35 -0.59 10.80
N TYR A 49 19.73 0.35 10.10
CA TYR A 49 19.72 1.77 10.44
C TYR A 49 18.28 2.25 10.62
N ASP A 50 17.93 2.66 11.84
CA ASP A 50 16.59 3.12 12.20
C ASP A 50 16.06 4.26 11.31
N PRO A 51 16.86 5.29 10.94
CA PRO A 51 16.37 6.35 10.06
C PRO A 51 15.95 5.82 8.68
N VAL A 52 16.64 4.81 8.17
CA VAL A 52 16.33 4.18 6.87
C VAL A 52 15.01 3.41 6.97
N SER A 53 14.82 2.64 8.05
CA SER A 53 13.57 1.92 8.31
C SER A 53 12.37 2.88 8.38
N ILE A 54 12.51 3.99 9.11
CA ILE A 54 11.47 5.02 9.23
C ILE A 54 11.18 5.66 7.87
N ALA A 55 12.22 6.04 7.12
CA ALA A 55 12.06 6.65 5.80
C ALA A 55 11.33 5.70 4.83
N LEU A 56 11.67 4.42 4.82
CA LEU A 56 11.02 3.40 4.00
C LEU A 56 9.55 3.23 4.35
N VAL A 57 9.21 3.17 5.65
CA VAL A 57 7.80 3.12 6.10
C VAL A 57 7.03 4.36 5.65
N VAL A 58 7.62 5.55 5.79
CA VAL A 58 6.99 6.81 5.37
C VAL A 58 6.72 6.81 3.86
N VAL A 59 7.68 6.39 3.04
CA VAL A 59 7.53 6.30 1.58
C VAL A 59 6.46 5.28 1.21
N LEU A 60 6.51 4.07 1.80
CA LEU A 60 5.52 3.02 1.56
C LEU A 60 4.10 3.49 1.86
N TRP A 61 3.91 4.16 3.01
CA TRP A 61 2.61 4.68 3.41
C TRP A 61 2.13 5.84 2.54
N ALA A 62 2.99 6.80 2.23
CA ALA A 62 2.63 7.93 1.37
C ALA A 62 2.25 7.46 -0.04
N CYS A 63 3.08 6.61 -0.65
CA CYS A 63 2.81 6.05 -1.97
C CYS A 63 1.58 5.13 -1.96
N GLY A 64 1.42 4.30 -0.93
CA GLY A 64 0.25 3.43 -0.78
C GLY A 64 -1.06 4.22 -0.70
N GLY A 65 -1.11 5.25 0.15
CA GLY A 65 -2.26 6.14 0.27
C GLY A 65 -2.58 6.89 -1.02
N TYR A 66 -1.55 7.32 -1.75
CA TYR A 66 -1.68 7.98 -3.05
C TYR A 66 -2.25 7.06 -4.13
N ILE A 67 -1.65 5.88 -4.32
CA ILE A 67 -2.09 4.89 -5.31
C ILE A 67 -3.53 4.45 -5.03
N HIS A 68 -3.84 4.16 -3.77
CA HIS A 68 -5.18 3.78 -3.35
C HIS A 68 -6.21 4.86 -3.73
N THR A 69 -5.92 6.13 -3.40
CA THR A 69 -6.84 7.23 -3.67
C THR A 69 -7.05 7.46 -5.16
N ILE A 70 -5.98 7.44 -5.96
CA ILE A 70 -6.11 7.58 -7.42
C ILE A 70 -6.89 6.42 -8.02
N SER A 71 -6.67 5.19 -7.55
CA SER A 71 -7.40 4.02 -8.04
C SER A 71 -8.91 4.20 -7.85
N TYR A 72 -9.34 4.73 -6.70
CA TYR A 72 -10.74 5.02 -6.41
C TYR A 72 -11.34 6.15 -7.25
N ILE A 73 -10.54 7.16 -7.59
CA ILE A 73 -11.00 8.26 -8.45
C ILE A 73 -11.07 7.79 -9.91
N LEU A 74 -10.07 7.02 -10.36
CA LEU A 74 -9.92 6.64 -11.76
C LEU A 74 -10.90 5.53 -12.16
N ALA A 75 -11.11 4.50 -11.31
CA ALA A 75 -11.96 3.36 -11.62
C ALA A 75 -13.38 3.71 -12.13
N PRO A 76 -14.16 4.60 -11.47
CA PRO A 76 -15.47 5.01 -11.99
C PRO A 76 -15.37 5.86 -13.27
N GLY A 77 -14.26 6.57 -13.48
CA GLY A 77 -14.01 7.35 -14.70
C GLY A 77 -13.71 6.51 -15.94
N LEU A 78 -13.34 5.24 -15.77
CA LEU A 78 -13.03 4.31 -16.88
C LEU A 78 -14.25 3.49 -17.34
N VAL A 79 -15.38 3.57 -16.63
CA VAL A 79 -16.57 2.80 -16.95
C VAL A 79 -17.72 3.69 -17.40
N HIS A 80 -18.67 3.10 -18.12
CA HIS A 80 -19.89 3.81 -18.53
C HIS A 80 -20.65 4.36 -17.30
N PRO A 81 -21.26 5.56 -17.34
CA PRO A 81 -21.91 6.21 -16.19
C PRO A 81 -22.89 5.32 -15.41
N ARG A 82 -23.65 4.49 -16.12
CA ARG A 82 -24.60 3.50 -15.53
C ARG A 82 -23.94 2.42 -14.66
N ARG A 83 -22.62 2.27 -14.72
CA ARG A 83 -21.84 1.25 -14.00
C ARG A 83 -20.91 1.84 -12.94
N CYS A 84 -20.81 3.17 -12.79
CA CYS A 84 -19.88 3.82 -11.85
C CYS A 84 -20.06 3.35 -10.41
N THR A 85 -21.30 3.23 -9.93
CA THR A 85 -21.60 2.76 -8.58
C THR A 85 -21.11 1.33 -8.36
N LYS A 86 -21.34 0.45 -9.35
CA LYS A 86 -20.89 -0.95 -9.29
C LYS A 86 -19.36 -1.05 -9.29
N ALA A 87 -18.68 -0.27 -10.13
CA ALA A 87 -17.22 -0.24 -10.19
C ALA A 87 -16.61 0.26 -8.86
N SER A 88 -17.19 1.31 -8.27
CA SER A 88 -16.74 1.85 -6.99
C SER A 88 -16.94 0.86 -5.83
N ALA A 89 -18.09 0.18 -5.80
CA ALA A 89 -18.38 -0.85 -4.81
C ALA A 89 -17.43 -2.05 -4.94
N LEU A 90 -17.14 -2.48 -6.18
CA LEU A 90 -16.20 -3.57 -6.43
C LEU A 90 -14.79 -3.20 -5.98
N MET A 91 -14.34 -1.97 -6.26
CA MET A 91 -13.04 -1.48 -5.78
C MET A 91 -12.94 -1.50 -4.26
N ALA A 92 -14.01 -1.08 -3.57
CA ALA A 92 -14.07 -1.11 -2.11
C ALA A 92 -14.01 -2.52 -1.54
N LEU A 93 -14.75 -3.45 -2.13
CA LEU A 93 -14.70 -4.85 -1.75
C LEU A 93 -13.30 -5.43 -1.96
N THR A 94 -12.70 -5.22 -3.13
CA THR A 94 -11.35 -5.74 -3.44
C THR A 94 -10.29 -5.18 -2.49
N TYR A 95 -10.35 -3.88 -2.19
CA TYR A 95 -9.45 -3.25 -1.21
C TYR A 95 -9.58 -3.90 0.17
N GLN A 96 -10.81 -4.06 0.68
CA GLN A 96 -11.04 -4.63 2.00
C GLN A 96 -10.56 -6.08 2.07
N THR A 97 -10.85 -6.89 1.05
CA THR A 97 -10.39 -8.27 0.96
C THR A 97 -8.87 -8.36 0.93
N ALA A 98 -8.20 -7.54 0.11
CA ALA A 98 -6.74 -7.49 0.04
C ALA A 98 -6.12 -7.10 1.39
N HIS A 99 -6.74 -6.16 2.10
CA HIS A 99 -6.28 -5.73 3.42
C HIS A 99 -6.40 -6.87 4.46
N ILE A 100 -7.51 -7.58 4.48
CA ILE A 100 -7.71 -8.74 5.36
C ILE A 100 -6.69 -9.84 5.06
N ILE A 101 -6.50 -10.19 3.78
CA ILE A 101 -5.51 -11.19 3.37
C ILE A 101 -4.09 -10.76 3.79
N GLY A 102 -3.75 -9.49 3.58
CA GLY A 102 -2.47 -8.93 3.99
C GLY A 102 -2.24 -9.00 5.50
N LEU A 103 -3.27 -8.71 6.31
CA LEU A 103 -3.22 -8.84 7.76
C LEU A 103 -3.01 -10.28 8.19
N VAL A 104 -3.76 -11.24 7.62
CA VAL A 104 -3.59 -12.67 7.93
C VAL A 104 -2.18 -13.14 7.59
N ALA A 105 -1.65 -12.73 6.43
CA ALA A 105 -0.28 -13.06 6.02
C ALA A 105 0.76 -12.44 6.98
N ALA A 106 0.60 -11.18 7.35
CA ALA A 106 1.50 -10.51 8.29
C ALA A 106 1.51 -11.19 9.67
N THR A 107 0.34 -11.54 10.20
CA THR A 107 0.17 -12.32 11.44
C THR A 107 0.88 -13.67 11.35
N GLY A 108 0.66 -14.41 10.25
CA GLY A 108 1.31 -15.71 10.03
C GLY A 108 2.83 -15.60 9.96
N ILE A 109 3.35 -14.60 9.26
CA ILE A 109 4.79 -14.32 9.19
C ILE A 109 5.35 -13.98 10.57
N ALA A 110 4.68 -13.11 11.34
CA ALA A 110 5.11 -12.73 12.68
C ALA A 110 5.17 -13.95 13.61
N LEU A 111 4.14 -14.81 13.59
CA LEU A 111 4.14 -16.06 14.36
C LEU A 111 5.29 -17.00 13.99
N VAL A 112 5.55 -17.17 12.69
CA VAL A 112 6.62 -18.05 12.22
C VAL A 112 8.00 -17.52 12.60
N MET A 113 8.19 -16.20 12.52
CA MET A 113 9.49 -15.58 12.75
C MET A 113 9.82 -15.35 14.23
N TYR A 114 8.82 -14.97 15.03
CA TYR A 114 9.03 -14.50 16.40
C TYR A 114 8.35 -15.39 17.45
N GLY A 115 7.51 -16.35 17.05
CA GLY A 115 6.86 -17.29 17.97
C GLY A 115 5.72 -16.70 18.81
N ASP A 116 5.60 -15.38 18.88
CA ASP A 116 4.55 -14.66 19.60
C ASP A 116 4.20 -13.33 18.89
N ILE A 117 2.96 -12.88 19.07
CA ILE A 117 2.43 -11.60 18.59
C ILE A 117 2.03 -10.69 19.77
N ALA A 118 1.88 -11.25 20.98
CA ALA A 118 1.52 -10.52 22.19
C ALA A 118 2.71 -9.71 22.77
N GLY A 119 3.95 -10.13 22.49
CA GLY A 119 5.15 -9.44 22.93
C GLY A 119 5.58 -9.82 24.34
N ASP A 120 5.20 -11.00 24.82
CA ASP A 120 5.44 -11.46 26.20
C ASP A 120 6.73 -12.28 26.37
N LEU A 121 7.76 -12.03 25.56
CA LEU A 121 9.09 -12.66 25.67
C LEU A 121 10.22 -11.61 25.74
#